data_AF-A0A1X2IME6-F1
#
_entry.id   AF-A0A1X2IME6-F1
#
_cell.length_a   1.000
_cell.length_b   1.000
_cell.length_c   1.000
_cell.angle_alpha   90.00
_cell.angle_beta   90.00
_cell.angle_gamma   90.00
#
_symmetry.space_group_name_H-M   'P 1'
#
loop_
_entity.id
_entity.type
_entity.pdbx_description
1 polymer ?
#
loop_
_entity_poly.entity_id
_entity_poly.type
_entity_poly.pdbx_seq_one_letter_code
_entity_poly.pdbx_strand_id
1 'polypeptide(L)'
;MNSIIAQEWHQFRKDHEMELQQDGVDIYEDLDTLIEDNLQGTAPSSSLDNALYEEYERQQQEEIDTAIAEYESISQPSTQCMKCQQWSSFHQGDCHQCSNCGFTLNKELMDAIDLTIQKHANMCSNRLEFTVEPGESGSIIGLCTACDLWMLV
;
A
#
# COMPACT_ATOMS: atom_id res chain seq x y z
N MET A 1 -40.12 -20.70 -5.36
CA MET A 1 -39.35 -21.28 -6.47
C MET A 1 -37.93 -21.71 -6.06
N ASN A 2 -37.63 -21.95 -4.77
CA ASN A 2 -36.30 -22.39 -4.32
C ASN A 2 -36.18 -23.90 -4.02
N SER A 3 -37.29 -24.66 -3.97
CA SER A 3 -37.22 -26.09 -3.61
C SER A 3 -36.87 -26.99 -4.79
N ILE A 4 -37.29 -26.63 -6.01
CA ILE A 4 -37.08 -27.46 -7.22
C ILE A 4 -35.59 -27.45 -7.60
N ILE A 5 -34.97 -26.27 -7.63
CA ILE A 5 -33.53 -26.13 -7.92
C ILE A 5 -32.69 -26.84 -6.85
N ALA A 6 -33.09 -26.78 -5.58
CA ALA A 6 -32.41 -27.51 -4.51
C ALA A 6 -32.56 -29.04 -4.66
N GLN A 7 -33.72 -29.51 -5.12
CA GLN A 7 -33.96 -30.92 -5.41
C GLN A 7 -33.15 -31.40 -6.62
N GLU A 8 -33.14 -30.63 -7.71
CA GLU A 8 -32.37 -30.93 -8.93
C GLU A 8 -30.87 -30.95 -8.64
N TRP A 9 -30.37 -30.01 -7.83
CA TRP A 9 -28.97 -29.99 -7.41
C TRP A 9 -28.58 -31.17 -6.53
N HIS A 10 -29.48 -31.59 -5.64
CA HIS A 10 -29.25 -32.76 -4.79
C HIS A 10 -29.27 -34.06 -5.60
N GLN A 11 -30.17 -34.16 -6.59
CA GLN A 11 -30.25 -35.31 -7.48
C GLN A 11 -29.01 -35.38 -8.38
N PHE A 12 -28.60 -34.26 -8.97
CA PHE A 12 -27.38 -34.16 -9.77
C PHE A 12 -26.13 -34.61 -9.01
N ARG A 13 -25.94 -34.15 -7.76
CA ARG A 13 -24.80 -34.58 -6.94
C ARG A 13 -24.78 -36.08 -6.71
N LYS A 14 -25.93 -36.66 -6.40
CA LYS A 14 -26.06 -38.08 -6.12
C LYS A 14 -25.77 -38.94 -7.35
N ASP A 15 -26.25 -38.51 -8.53
CA ASP A 15 -26.04 -39.23 -9.78
C ASP A 15 -24.57 -39.13 -10.22
N HIS A 16 -23.95 -37.96 -10.06
CA HIS A 16 -22.53 -37.74 -10.38
C HIS A 16 -21.59 -38.51 -9.44
N GLU A 17 -21.89 -38.56 -8.14
CA GLU A 17 -21.12 -39.34 -7.15
C GLU A 17 -21.18 -40.84 -7.45
N MET A 18 -22.35 -41.34 -7.87
CA MET A 18 -22.53 -42.73 -8.27
C MET A 18 -21.81 -43.08 -9.58
N GLU A 19 -21.82 -42.17 -10.57
CA GLU A 19 -21.05 -42.34 -11.81
C GLU A 19 -19.54 -42.40 -11.54
N LEU A 20 -19.02 -41.51 -10.67
CA LEU A 20 -17.61 -41.51 -10.29
C LEU A 20 -17.18 -42.77 -9.53
N GLN A 21 -18.04 -43.29 -8.64
CA GLN A 21 -17.82 -44.57 -7.97
C GLN A 21 -17.82 -45.75 -8.95
N GLN A 22 -18.66 -45.69 -9.99
CA GLN A 22 -18.74 -46.72 -11.02
C GLN A 22 -17.48 -46.74 -11.91
N ASP A 23 -16.87 -45.58 -12.11
CA ASP A 23 -15.58 -45.40 -12.81
C ASP A 23 -14.35 -45.63 -11.91
N GLY A 24 -14.57 -46.01 -10.64
CA GLY A 24 -13.51 -46.34 -9.68
C GLY A 24 -12.74 -45.13 -9.15
N VAL A 25 -13.33 -43.93 -9.22
CA VAL A 25 -12.72 -42.69 -8.75
C VAL A 25 -13.37 -42.29 -7.42
N ASP A 26 -12.71 -42.62 -6.30
CA ASP A 26 -13.18 -42.29 -4.95
C ASP A 26 -12.64 -40.92 -4.51
N ILE A 27 -13.17 -39.85 -5.12
CA ILE A 27 -12.63 -38.49 -4.99
C ILE A 27 -12.78 -37.95 -3.55
N TYR A 28 -13.76 -38.40 -2.79
CA TYR A 28 -14.07 -37.82 -1.47
C TYR A 28 -13.26 -38.41 -0.32
N GLU A 29 -12.93 -39.71 -0.34
CA GLU A 29 -11.96 -40.28 0.60
C GLU A 29 -10.55 -39.73 0.34
N ASP A 30 -10.16 -39.58 -0.93
CA ASP A 30 -8.85 -39.01 -1.30
C ASP A 30 -8.72 -37.52 -0.96
N LEU A 31 -9.79 -36.72 -1.08
CA LEU A 31 -9.75 -35.29 -0.74
C LEU A 31 -9.67 -35.06 0.77
N ASP A 32 -10.46 -35.79 1.57
CA ASP A 32 -10.38 -35.65 3.03
C ASP A 32 -9.02 -36.14 3.53
N THR A 33 -8.46 -37.21 2.95
CA THR A 33 -7.10 -37.68 3.25
C THR A 33 -6.03 -36.67 2.79
N LEU A 34 -6.18 -36.05 1.61
CA LEU A 34 -5.26 -35.01 1.11
C LEU A 34 -5.34 -33.70 1.92
N ILE A 35 -6.51 -33.37 2.45
CA ILE A 35 -6.72 -32.22 3.34
C ILE A 35 -6.09 -32.52 4.71
N GLU A 36 -6.30 -33.72 5.26
CA GLU A 36 -5.67 -34.17 6.52
C GLU A 36 -4.15 -34.27 6.40
N ASP A 37 -3.60 -34.80 5.29
CA ASP A 37 -2.16 -34.87 5.03
C ASP A 37 -1.53 -33.49 4.85
N ASN A 38 -2.21 -32.54 4.19
CA ASN A 38 -1.72 -31.16 4.11
C ASN A 38 -1.74 -30.47 5.48
N LEU A 39 -2.81 -30.68 6.26
CA LEU A 39 -2.92 -30.10 7.61
C LEU A 39 -1.88 -30.70 8.57
N GLN A 40 -1.60 -32.00 8.49
CA GLN A 40 -0.54 -32.67 9.26
C GLN A 40 0.86 -32.29 8.78
N GLY A 41 1.06 -32.05 7.48
CA GLY A 41 2.30 -31.52 6.91
C GLY A 41 2.61 -30.07 7.32
N THR A 42 1.58 -29.32 7.75
CA THR A 42 1.73 -27.95 8.30
C THR A 42 1.72 -27.87 9.83
N ALA A 43 1.53 -28.99 10.53
CA ALA A 43 1.66 -29.03 11.99
C ALA A 43 3.13 -29.36 12.34
N PRO A 44 3.90 -28.41 12.90
CA PRO A 44 5.30 -28.65 13.25
C PRO A 44 5.37 -29.73 14.32
N SER A 45 5.77 -30.94 13.92
CA SER A 45 5.79 -32.12 14.79
C SER A 45 7.04 -32.19 15.69
N SER A 46 7.96 -31.24 15.57
CA SER A 46 9.15 -31.14 16.41
C SER A 46 9.50 -29.69 16.74
N SER A 47 10.09 -29.45 17.92
CA SER A 47 10.56 -28.11 18.31
C SER A 47 11.68 -27.57 17.40
N LEU A 48 12.27 -28.43 16.57
CA LEU A 48 13.29 -28.08 15.60
C LEU A 48 12.67 -27.50 14.32
N ASP A 49 11.52 -28.03 13.89
CA ASP A 49 10.79 -27.53 12.72
C ASP A 49 10.17 -26.15 12.98
N ASN A 50 9.72 -25.90 14.22
CA ASN A 50 9.32 -24.56 14.66
C ASN A 50 10.48 -23.56 14.56
N ALA A 51 11.66 -23.94 15.04
CA ALA A 51 12.82 -23.05 15.00
C ALA A 51 13.27 -22.74 13.55
N LEU A 52 13.17 -23.73 12.65
CA LEU A 52 13.48 -23.55 11.23
C LEU A 52 12.44 -22.66 10.52
N TYR A 53 11.17 -22.80 10.87
CA TYR A 53 10.10 -21.97 10.32
C TYR A 53 10.18 -20.52 10.81
N GLU A 54 10.42 -20.30 12.10
CA GLU A 54 10.66 -18.97 12.68
C GLU A 54 11.90 -18.29 12.06
N GLU A 55 12.96 -19.05 11.80
CA GLU A 55 14.16 -18.55 11.13
C GLU A 55 13.88 -18.11 9.69
N TYR A 56 13.06 -18.89 8.96
CA TYR A 56 12.65 -18.58 7.61
C TYR A 56 11.78 -17.32 7.54
N GLU A 57 10.81 -17.16 8.45
CA GLU A 57 10.00 -15.94 8.55
C GLU A 57 10.87 -14.72 8.86
N ARG A 58 11.86 -14.86 9.75
CA ARG A 58 12.79 -13.76 10.05
C ARG A 58 13.62 -13.35 8.83
N GLN A 59 14.14 -14.31 8.06
CA GLN A 59 14.88 -14.02 6.83
C GLN A 59 14.01 -13.30 5.79
N GLN A 60 12.76 -13.74 5.60
CA GLN A 60 11.84 -13.03 4.70
C GLN A 60 11.57 -11.60 5.16
N GLN A 61 11.40 -11.38 6.46
CA GLN A 61 11.20 -10.03 6.99
C GLN A 61 12.44 -9.15 6.76
N GLU A 62 13.64 -9.67 6.99
CA GLU A 62 14.90 -8.94 6.73
C GLU A 62 15.09 -8.59 5.24
N GLU A 63 14.72 -9.50 4.33
CA GLU A 63 14.74 -9.23 2.88
C GLU A 63 13.75 -8.13 2.49
N ILE A 64 12.54 -8.16 3.04
CA ILE A 64 11.52 -7.13 2.80
C ILE A 64 11.99 -5.77 3.32
N ASP A 65 12.49 -5.73 4.56
CA ASP A 65 12.97 -4.48 5.17
C ASP A 65 14.15 -3.88 4.38
N THR A 66 15.04 -4.73 3.88
CA THR A 66 16.15 -4.33 3.01
C THR A 66 15.64 -3.76 1.68
N ALA A 67 14.68 -4.44 1.04
CA ALA A 67 14.09 -3.98 -0.22
C ALA A 67 13.33 -2.65 -0.06
N ILE A 68 12.64 -2.44 1.08
CA ILE A 68 12.00 -1.16 1.40
C ILE A 68 13.04 -0.06 1.55
N ALA A 69 14.10 -0.29 2.33
CA ALA A 69 15.16 0.69 2.53
C ALA A 69 15.87 1.06 1.21
N GLU A 70 16.15 0.07 0.35
CA GLU A 70 16.72 0.30 -0.98
C GLU A 70 15.76 1.12 -1.85
N TYR A 71 14.48 0.76 -1.88
CA TYR A 71 13.47 1.51 -2.61
C TYR A 71 13.40 2.96 -2.12
N GLU A 72 13.28 3.20 -0.82
CA GLU A 72 13.25 4.56 -0.23
C GLU A 72 14.51 5.37 -0.53
N SER A 73 15.68 4.72 -0.60
CA SER A 73 16.94 5.38 -0.94
C SER A 73 17.03 5.81 -2.42
N ILE A 74 16.44 5.02 -3.32
CA ILE A 74 16.42 5.28 -4.77
C ILE A 74 15.25 6.20 -5.14
N SER A 75 14.14 6.09 -4.41
CA SER A 75 12.86 6.72 -4.72
C SER A 75 12.63 8.01 -3.95
N GLN A 76 13.66 8.76 -3.55
CA GLN A 76 13.42 10.11 -3.05
C GLN A 76 12.71 10.88 -4.17
N PRO A 77 11.43 11.24 -4.02
CA PRO A 77 10.71 11.88 -5.09
C PRO A 77 11.40 13.22 -5.32
N SER A 78 11.99 13.38 -6.51
CA SER A 78 12.48 14.68 -6.94
C SER A 78 11.30 15.63 -6.83
N THR A 79 11.38 16.61 -5.95
CA THR A 79 10.33 17.60 -5.75
C THR A 79 10.74 18.88 -6.46
N GLN A 80 9.78 19.50 -7.15
CA GLN A 80 10.01 20.79 -7.76
C GLN A 80 10.03 21.86 -6.66
N CYS A 81 11.11 22.64 -6.59
CA CYS A 81 11.20 23.72 -5.62
C CYS A 81 10.20 24.83 -5.94
N MET A 82 9.33 25.21 -5.00
CA MET A 82 8.35 26.29 -5.17
C MET A 82 8.97 27.67 -5.49
N LYS A 83 10.22 27.90 -5.07
CA LYS A 83 10.91 29.19 -5.28
C LYS A 83 11.58 29.28 -6.64
N CYS A 84 12.39 28.28 -7.02
CA CYS A 84 13.16 28.33 -8.27
C CYS A 84 12.59 27.46 -9.40
N GLN A 85 11.54 26.70 -9.11
CA GLN A 85 10.85 25.80 -10.05
C GLN A 85 11.76 24.72 -10.66
N GLN A 86 12.93 24.49 -10.07
CA GLN A 86 13.84 23.42 -10.48
C GLN A 86 13.63 22.17 -9.63
N TRP A 87 13.79 21.02 -10.26
CA TRP A 87 13.73 19.72 -9.59
C TRP A 87 14.98 19.55 -8.73
N SER A 88 14.78 19.32 -7.44
CA SER A 88 15.88 19.04 -6.51
C SER A 88 15.45 17.99 -5.50
N SER A 89 16.35 17.08 -5.17
CA SER A 89 16.18 16.06 -4.14
C SER A 89 17.25 16.28 -3.08
N PHE A 90 16.89 16.89 -1.96
CA PHE A 90 17.74 16.93 -0.78
C PHE A 90 16.89 17.10 0.47
N HIS A 91 16.76 16.01 1.22
CA HIS A 91 16.17 15.97 2.55
C HIS A 91 17.31 15.92 3.58
N GLN A 92 17.34 16.87 4.51
CA GLN A 92 18.27 16.84 5.64
C GLN A 92 17.46 16.87 6.93
N GLY A 93 17.17 15.68 7.47
CA GLY A 93 16.31 15.52 8.64
C GLY A 93 14.89 16.03 8.39
N ASP A 94 14.38 16.85 9.31
CA ASP A 94 13.03 17.46 9.25
C ASP A 94 12.94 18.71 8.33
N CYS A 95 13.95 18.97 7.51
CA CYS A 95 13.98 20.11 6.59
C CYS A 95 14.21 19.67 5.15
N HIS A 96 13.40 20.21 4.24
CA HIS A 96 13.63 20.11 2.80
C HIS A 96 14.41 21.32 2.34
N GLN A 97 15.56 21.11 1.71
CA GLN A 97 16.35 22.21 1.19
C GLN A 97 16.56 22.03 -0.31
N CYS A 98 16.24 23.05 -1.10
CA CYS A 98 16.52 23.04 -2.51
C CYS A 98 18.03 23.18 -2.75
N SER A 99 18.64 22.16 -3.35
CA SER A 99 20.07 22.16 -3.71
C SER A 99 20.44 23.26 -4.71
N ASN A 100 19.47 23.79 -5.45
CA ASN A 100 19.70 24.74 -6.53
C ASN A 100 19.63 26.21 -6.09
N CYS A 101 18.72 26.55 -5.19
CA CYS A 101 18.53 27.94 -4.73
C CYS A 101 18.72 28.13 -3.22
N GLY A 102 18.98 27.05 -2.47
CA GLY A 102 19.18 27.07 -1.03
C GLY A 102 17.92 27.35 -0.22
N PHE A 103 16.74 27.41 -0.85
CA PHE A 103 15.46 27.59 -0.16
C PHE A 103 15.17 26.40 0.73
N THR A 104 14.80 26.66 1.99
CA THR A 104 14.53 25.63 2.98
C THR A 104 13.08 25.71 3.45
N LEU A 105 12.40 24.57 3.46
CA LEU A 105 11.12 24.34 4.10
C LEU A 105 11.36 23.52 5.37
N ASN A 106 10.84 23.98 6.50
CA ASN A 106 10.79 23.17 7.71
C ASN A 106 9.57 22.22 7.64
N LYS A 107 9.58 21.18 8.47
CA LYS A 107 8.49 20.21 8.57
C LYS A 107 7.15 20.83 8.92
N GLU A 108 7.12 21.77 9.87
CA GLU A 108 5.87 22.42 10.30
C GLU A 108 5.15 23.11 9.12
N LEU A 109 5.91 23.78 8.25
CA LEU A 109 5.37 24.46 7.08
C LEU A 109 4.93 23.47 5.99
N MET A 110 5.65 22.36 5.84
CA MET A 110 5.21 21.27 4.95
C MET A 110 3.91 20.62 5.44
N ASP A 111 3.81 20.32 6.74
CA ASP A 111 2.60 19.75 7.34
C ASP A 111 1.40 20.71 7.14
N ALA A 112 1.64 22.02 7.26
CA ALA A 112 0.62 23.04 7.01
C ALA A 112 0.20 23.14 5.53
N ILE A 113 1.16 22.99 4.59
CA ILE A 113 0.89 22.88 3.15
C ILE A 113 0.05 21.64 2.86
N ASP A 114 0.42 20.47 3.39
CA ASP A 114 -0.28 19.22 3.16
C ASP A 114 -1.71 19.26 3.72
N LEU A 115 -1.88 19.79 4.93
CA LEU A 115 -3.20 20.02 5.53
C LEU A 115 -4.05 20.95 4.67
N THR A 116 -3.44 21.99 4.09
CA THR A 116 -4.09 22.94 3.19
C THR A 116 -4.56 22.25 1.91
N ILE A 117 -3.72 21.42 1.29
CA ILE A 117 -4.06 20.62 0.11
C ILE A 117 -5.25 19.71 0.41
N GLN A 118 -5.21 18.98 1.53
CA GLN A 118 -6.28 18.06 1.92
C GLN A 118 -7.60 18.79 2.16
N LYS A 119 -7.58 19.92 2.88
CA LYS A 119 -8.79 20.73 3.11
C LYS A 119 -9.36 21.29 1.80
N HIS A 120 -8.49 21.77 0.90
CA HIS A 120 -8.91 22.28 -0.39
C HIS A 120 -9.54 21.18 -1.25
N ALA A 121 -8.94 19.99 -1.30
CA ALA A 121 -9.44 18.86 -2.09
C ALA A 121 -10.88 18.45 -1.72
N ASN A 122 -11.30 18.68 -0.47
CA ASN A 122 -12.68 18.44 -0.03
C ASN A 122 -13.70 19.43 -0.60
N MET A 123 -13.26 20.61 -1.06
CA MET A 123 -14.12 21.69 -1.53
C MET A 123 -13.95 21.98 -3.04
N CYS A 124 -12.78 21.70 -3.60
CA CYS A 124 -12.45 22.02 -4.98
C CYS A 124 -11.51 20.94 -5.55
N SER A 125 -11.86 20.45 -6.74
CA SER A 125 -11.10 19.42 -7.45
C SER A 125 -9.92 19.96 -8.25
N ASN A 126 -9.76 21.29 -8.34
CA ASN A 126 -8.64 21.89 -9.04
C ASN A 126 -7.35 21.84 -8.20
N ARG A 127 -6.22 21.92 -8.89
CA ARG A 127 -4.91 21.88 -8.26
C ARG A 127 -4.62 23.19 -7.53
N LEU A 128 -4.06 23.08 -6.33
CA LEU A 128 -3.47 24.21 -5.62
C LEU A 128 -2.01 24.39 -6.05
N GLU A 129 -1.63 25.62 -6.37
CA GLU A 129 -0.25 25.99 -6.70
C GLU A 129 0.32 26.82 -5.56
N PHE A 130 1.60 26.60 -5.22
CA PHE A 130 2.27 27.30 -4.13
C PHE A 130 3.42 28.15 -4.65
N THR A 131 3.53 29.36 -4.12
CA THR A 131 4.65 30.27 -4.37
C THR A 131 5.10 30.94 -3.09
N VAL A 132 6.36 31.34 -3.05
CA VAL A 132 6.88 32.17 -1.95
C VAL A 132 6.44 33.61 -2.18
N GLU A 133 6.00 34.29 -1.11
CA GLU A 133 5.61 35.69 -1.18
C GLU A 133 6.82 36.59 -1.52
N PRO A 134 6.69 37.49 -2.52
CA PRO A 134 7.76 38.44 -2.84
C PRO A 134 7.94 39.48 -1.74
N GLY A 135 9.11 39.51 -1.09
CA GLY A 135 9.49 40.57 -0.16
C GLY A 135 9.31 40.22 1.32
N GLU A 136 8.60 39.14 1.64
CA GLU A 136 8.58 38.58 3.00
C GLU A 136 9.51 37.36 3.12
N SER A 137 10.08 37.19 4.30
CA SER A 137 10.97 36.06 4.60
C SER A 137 10.13 34.88 5.08
N GLY A 138 9.77 33.99 4.15
CA GLY A 138 9.27 32.65 4.50
C GLY A 138 7.76 32.45 4.44
N SER A 139 6.97 33.47 4.05
CA SER A 139 5.53 33.32 3.82
C SER A 139 5.27 32.57 2.50
N ILE A 140 4.37 31.58 2.53
CA ILE A 140 3.99 30.82 1.34
C ILE A 140 2.53 31.11 1.01
N ILE A 141 2.27 31.35 -0.27
CA ILE A 141 0.93 31.62 -0.80
C ILE A 141 0.47 30.40 -1.59
N GLY A 142 -0.64 29.81 -1.19
CA GLY A 142 -1.38 28.83 -1.96
C GLY A 142 -2.47 29.49 -2.80
N LEU A 143 -2.51 29.16 -4.10
CA LEU A 143 -3.42 29.72 -5.10
C LEU A 143 -4.18 28.61 -5.83
N CYS A 144 -5.50 28.75 -5.93
CA CYS A 144 -6.31 27.90 -6.81
C CYS A 144 -7.01 28.77 -7.86
N THR A 145 -6.80 28.45 -9.13
CA THR A 145 -7.31 29.23 -10.27
C THR A 145 -8.83 29.21 -10.43
N ALA A 146 -9.54 28.33 -9.71
CA ALA A 146 -10.98 28.14 -9.87
C ALA A 146 -11.83 28.65 -8.71
N CYS A 147 -11.38 28.46 -7.48
CA CYS A 147 -12.09 28.97 -6.29
C CYS A 147 -11.46 30.27 -5.75
N ASP A 148 -10.38 30.73 -6.37
CA ASP A 148 -9.60 31.92 -5.97
C ASP A 148 -9.19 31.88 -4.49
N LEU A 149 -8.96 30.65 -3.97
CA LEU A 149 -8.51 30.48 -2.61
C LEU A 149 -7.08 31.03 -2.50
N TRP A 150 -6.94 32.05 -1.65
CA TRP A 150 -5.68 32.58 -1.15
C TRP A 150 -5.51 32.15 0.30
N MET A 151 -4.51 31.33 0.58
CA MET A 151 -4.09 31.07 1.96
C MET A 151 -2.60 31.34 2.13
N LEU A 152 -2.29 32.10 3.17
CA LEU A 152 -0.95 32.31 3.69
C LEU A 152 -0.66 31.18 4.68
N VAL A 153 0.44 30.48 4.43
CA VAL A 153 0.99 29.40 5.26
C VAL A 153 2.34 29.84 5.78
#